data_AF-A0A5D2QU30-F1
#
_entry.id   AF-A0A5D2QU30-F1
#
_cell.length_a   1.000
_cell.length_b   1.000
_cell.length_c   1.000
_cell.angle_alpha   90.00
_cell.angle_beta   90.00
_cell.angle_gamma   90.00
#
_symmetry.space_group_name_H-M   'P 1'
#
loop_
_entity.id
_entity.type
_entity.pdbx_description
1 polymer ?
#
loop_
_entity_poly.entity_id
_entity_poly.type
_entity_poly.pdbx_seq_one_letter_code
_entity_poly.pdbx_strand_id
1 'polypeptide(L)'
;MWMAKSPSGQSVKFLVNAVHTMEELKLTGPFLTFSSNFEKDAHWKLLKEMIIQIFGTLKEHRKSKPYHDHIFVFSIVDDHIWFRNYQISVPHNESDKMARGGLNKMTLIEVCIGFC
;
A
#
# COMPACT_ATOMS: atom_id res chain seq x y z
N MET A 1 -10.12 -11.16 -9.55
CA MET A 1 -10.31 -10.87 -8.12
C MET A 1 -11.52 -9.97 -7.93
N TRP A 2 -12.27 -10.08 -6.83
CA TRP A 2 -13.38 -9.18 -6.50
C TRP A 2 -13.03 -8.32 -5.30
N MET A 3 -13.37 -7.03 -5.35
CA MET A 3 -13.36 -6.13 -4.21
C MET A 3 -14.79 -5.63 -3.99
N ALA A 4 -15.33 -5.74 -2.79
CA ALA A 4 -16.70 -5.33 -2.50
C ALA A 4 -16.81 -4.75 -1.10
N LYS A 5 -17.61 -3.69 -0.97
CA LYS A 5 -18.04 -3.17 0.32
C LYS A 5 -19.40 -3.78 0.68
N SER A 6 -19.45 -4.60 1.72
CA SER A 6 -20.69 -5.23 2.22
C SER A 6 -21.26 -4.42 3.40
N PRO A 7 -22.59 -4.33 3.60
CA PRO A 7 -23.69 -5.08 2.95
C PRO A 7 -24.37 -4.42 1.74
N SER A 8 -24.20 -3.11 1.51
CA SER A 8 -24.89 -2.37 0.43
C SER A 8 -23.94 -1.52 -0.44
N GLY A 9 -22.65 -1.84 -0.45
CA GLY A 9 -21.65 -1.08 -1.20
C GLY A 9 -21.38 -1.66 -2.58
N GLN A 10 -20.62 -0.89 -3.36
CA GLN A 10 -20.27 -1.29 -4.72
C GLN A 10 -19.29 -2.46 -4.72
N SER A 11 -19.33 -3.23 -5.80
CA SER A 11 -18.40 -4.30 -6.10
C SER A 11 -17.67 -4.01 -7.41
N VAL A 12 -16.39 -4.34 -7.45
CA VAL A 12 -15.54 -4.20 -8.62
C VAL A 12 -14.87 -5.54 -8.87
N LYS A 13 -14.91 -5.97 -10.14
CA LYS A 13 -14.25 -7.18 -10.61
C LYS A 13 -12.98 -6.78 -11.35
N PHE A 14 -11.85 -7.28 -10.87
CA PHE A 14 -10.54 -7.10 -11.49
C PHE A 14 -10.14 -8.36 -12.23
N LEU A 15 -9.66 -8.18 -13.46
CA LEU A 15 -8.75 -9.14 -14.08
C LEU A 15 -7.37 -8.84 -13.52
N VAL A 16 -6.71 -9.83 -12.93
CA VAL A 16 -5.40 -9.65 -12.28
C VAL A 16 -4.35 -10.32 -13.13
N ASN A 17 -3.36 -9.54 -13.56
CA ASN A 17 -2.27 -9.99 -14.40
C ASN A 17 -0.92 -9.84 -13.67
N ALA A 18 0.08 -10.59 -14.13
CA ALA A 18 1.48 -10.46 -13.69
C ALA A 18 1.68 -10.47 -12.16
N VAL A 19 1.04 -11.44 -11.48
CA VAL A 19 1.20 -11.62 -10.03
C VAL A 19 2.60 -12.15 -9.73
N HIS A 20 3.37 -11.37 -8.99
CA HIS A 20 4.63 -11.82 -8.40
C HIS A 20 4.37 -12.17 -6.93
N THR A 21 4.80 -13.36 -6.50
CA THR A 21 4.61 -13.83 -5.13
C THR A 21 5.95 -13.92 -4.41
N MET A 22 6.03 -13.31 -3.23
CA MET A 22 7.11 -13.52 -2.26
C MET A 22 6.54 -13.97 -0.90
N GLU A 23 7.41 -14.52 -0.06
CA GLU A 23 7.05 -15.09 1.24
C GLU A 23 6.69 -13.98 2.26
N GLU A 24 5.51 -14.13 2.87
CA GLU A 24 4.95 -13.34 3.97
C GLU A 24 4.74 -11.81 3.74
N LEU A 25 3.56 -11.44 3.23
CA LEU A 25 3.10 -10.05 3.22
C LEU A 25 2.57 -9.64 4.60
N LYS A 26 3.30 -8.76 5.31
CA LYS A 26 2.82 -8.17 6.57
C LYS A 26 1.94 -6.96 6.29
N LEU A 27 0.62 -7.15 6.35
CA LEU A 27 -0.40 -6.10 6.18
C LEU A 27 -0.55 -5.18 7.41
N THR A 28 0.50 -5.00 8.22
CA THR A 28 0.39 -4.22 9.46
C THR A 28 0.65 -2.74 9.16
N GLY A 29 -0.40 -1.94 9.03
CA GLY A 29 -0.23 -0.49 8.97
C GLY A 29 0.33 0.09 7.66
N PRO A 30 -0.01 -0.37 6.44
CA PRO A 30 0.63 0.16 5.24
C PRO A 30 0.25 1.62 4.97
N PHE A 31 1.23 2.42 4.53
CA PHE A 31 0.99 3.76 4.02
C PHE A 31 0.55 3.66 2.55
N LEU A 32 -0.65 4.13 2.22
CA LEU A 32 -1.19 4.05 0.87
C LEU A 32 -0.87 5.32 0.09
N THR A 33 -0.26 5.18 -1.09
CA THR A 33 0.03 6.28 -2.01
C THR A 33 -0.65 6.02 -3.34
N PHE A 34 -1.29 7.06 -3.89
CA PHE A 34 -2.03 6.99 -5.15
C PHE A 34 -1.47 8.00 -6.15
N SER A 35 -1.31 7.59 -7.40
CA SER A 35 -1.00 8.53 -8.48
C SER A 35 -2.14 9.54 -8.69
N SER A 36 -1.83 10.73 -9.19
CA SER A 36 -2.83 11.79 -9.49
C SER A 36 -3.88 11.36 -10.51
N ASN A 37 -3.61 10.33 -11.32
CA ASN A 37 -4.57 9.77 -12.28
C ASN A 37 -5.85 9.26 -11.61
N PHE A 38 -5.81 8.90 -10.32
CA PHE A 38 -7.01 8.48 -9.58
C PHE A 38 -8.04 9.60 -9.38
N GLU A 39 -7.64 10.86 -9.57
CA GLU A 39 -8.53 12.03 -9.41
C GLU A 39 -9.17 12.51 -10.71
N LYS A 40 -8.85 11.89 -11.84
CA LYS A 40 -9.32 12.35 -13.16
C LYS A 40 -10.80 12.02 -13.39
N ASP A 41 -11.19 10.76 -13.19
CA ASP A 41 -12.54 10.28 -13.48
C ASP A 41 -13.27 9.79 -12.23
N ALA A 42 -14.61 9.86 -12.25
CA ALA A 42 -15.45 9.45 -11.12
C ALA A 42 -15.27 7.97 -10.75
N HIS A 43 -15.07 7.10 -11.74
CA HIS A 43 -14.85 5.67 -11.49
C HIS A 43 -13.49 5.42 -10.83
N TRP A 44 -12.44 6.16 -11.19
CA TRP A 44 -11.14 6.07 -10.53
C TRP A 44 -11.18 6.58 -9.09
N LYS A 45 -11.88 7.69 -8.83
CA LYS A 45 -12.08 8.20 -7.46
C LYS A 45 -12.78 7.16 -6.58
N LEU A 46 -13.82 6.53 -7.11
CA LEU A 46 -14.54 5.48 -6.40
C LEU A 46 -13.62 4.30 -6.06
N LEU A 47 -12.82 3.90 -7.04
CA LEU A 47 -11.90 2.78 -6.88
C LEU A 47 -10.80 3.08 -5.84
N LYS A 48 -10.28 4.31 -5.83
CA LYS A 48 -9.38 4.81 -4.78
C LYS A 48 -10.00 4.70 -3.40
N GLU A 49 -11.24 5.16 -3.21
CA GLU A 49 -11.95 5.06 -1.93
C GLU A 49 -12.17 3.61 -1.48
N MET A 50 -12.49 2.70 -2.41
CA MET A 50 -12.61 1.27 -2.10
C MET A 50 -11.26 0.66 -1.67
N ILE A 51 -10.16 1.00 -2.36
CA ILE A 51 -8.81 0.54 -2.00
C ILE A 51 -8.43 1.05 -0.60
N ILE A 52 -8.73 2.32 -0.30
CA ILE A 52 -8.50 2.91 1.04
C ILE A 52 -9.29 2.15 2.10
N GLN A 53 -10.54 1.76 1.84
CA GLN A 53 -11.34 1.00 2.81
C GLN A 53 -10.82 -0.43 3.04
N ILE A 54 -10.22 -1.06 2.01
CA ILE A 54 -9.74 -2.45 2.08
C ILE A 54 -8.35 -2.54 2.73
N PHE A 55 -7.41 -1.70 2.28
CA PHE A 55 -6.02 -1.74 2.71
C PHE A 55 -5.69 -0.71 3.79
N GLY A 56 -6.58 0.27 4.01
CA GLY A 56 -6.42 1.29 5.03
C GLY A 56 -6.44 0.66 6.41
N THR A 57 -5.55 1.14 7.27
CA THR A 57 -5.52 0.71 8.67
C THR A 57 -6.56 1.50 9.45
N LEU A 58 -7.43 0.82 10.19
CA LEU A 58 -8.32 1.49 11.13
C LEU A 58 -7.48 2.28 12.15
N LYS A 59 -7.78 3.58 12.27
CA LYS A 59 -7.26 4.42 13.35
C LYS A 59 -7.59 3.73 14.69
N GLU A 60 -6.60 3.64 15.57
CA GLU A 60 -6.75 3.14 16.96
C GLU A 60 -6.90 1.63 17.15
N HIS A 61 -6.49 0.81 16.18
CA HIS A 61 -6.35 -0.62 16.48
C HIS A 61 -5.24 -0.82 17.53
N ARG A 62 -5.52 -1.59 18.59
CA ARG A 62 -4.62 -1.82 19.75
C ARG A 62 -3.26 -2.46 19.38
N LYS A 63 -3.13 -2.95 18.14
CA LYS A 63 -1.89 -3.48 17.53
C LYS A 63 -1.28 -2.57 16.45
N SER A 64 -1.77 -1.34 16.27
CA SER A 64 -1.13 -0.36 15.39
C SER A 64 0.23 -0.02 15.96
N LYS A 65 1.29 -0.42 15.25
CA LYS A 65 2.64 -0.02 15.59
C LYS A 65 2.79 1.48 15.27
N PRO A 66 3.59 2.23 16.03
CA PRO A 66 3.86 3.64 15.74
C PRO A 66 4.67 3.87 14.45
N TYR A 67 5.14 2.79 13.80
CA TYR A 67 5.95 2.83 12.59
C TYR A 67 5.21 2.14 11.45
N HIS A 68 5.21 2.80 10.29
CA HIS A 68 4.79 2.21 9.03
C HIS A 68 5.98 1.46 8.44
N ASP A 69 5.84 0.14 8.31
CA ASP A 69 6.92 -0.70 7.76
C ASP A 69 6.79 -0.83 6.22
N HIS A 70 5.59 -0.62 5.68
CA HIS A 70 5.28 -0.84 4.27
C HIS A 70 4.57 0.36 3.63
N ILE A 71 4.90 0.63 2.36
CA ILE A 71 4.25 1.60 1.49
C ILE A 71 3.63 0.85 0.31
N PHE A 72 2.34 1.03 0.11
CA PHE A 72 1.62 0.49 -1.04
C PHE A 72 1.41 1.63 -2.03
N VAL A 73 1.89 1.44 -3.24
CA VAL A 73 1.80 2.44 -4.31
C VAL A 73 0.85 1.92 -5.37
N PHE A 74 -0.19 2.70 -5.64
CA PHE A 74 -1.17 2.45 -6.69
C PHE A 74 -1.00 3.49 -7.79
N SER A 75 -0.81 3.04 -9.02
CA SER A 75 -0.72 3.92 -10.19
C SER A 75 -1.59 3.42 -11.32
N ILE A 76 -2.13 4.34 -12.12
CA ILE A 76 -2.91 4.00 -13.32
C ILE A 76 -2.05 4.28 -14.54
N VAL A 77 -1.83 3.26 -15.36
CA VAL A 77 -1.11 3.34 -16.65
C VAL A 77 -1.89 2.52 -17.65
N ASP A 78 -2.25 3.10 -18.79
CA ASP A 78 -3.01 2.46 -19.86
C ASP A 78 -4.31 1.78 -19.37
N ASP A 79 -5.07 2.46 -18.51
CA ASP A 79 -6.29 1.95 -17.85
C ASP A 79 -6.09 0.69 -16.97
N HIS A 80 -4.84 0.34 -16.68
CA HIS A 80 -4.48 -0.72 -15.74
C HIS A 80 -4.00 -0.15 -14.42
N ILE A 81 -4.32 -0.85 -13.31
CA ILE A 81 -3.89 -0.46 -11.97
C ILE A 81 -2.65 -1.24 -11.61
N TRP A 82 -1.53 -0.54 -11.57
CA TRP A 82 -0.28 -1.08 -11.10
C TRP A 82 -0.22 -0.97 -9.58
N PHE A 83 -0.12 -2.13 -8.93
CA PHE A 83 0.16 -2.25 -7.52
C PHE A 83 1.64 -2.53 -7.30
N ARG A 84 2.28 -1.75 -6.41
CA ARG A 84 3.65 -2.00 -5.94
C ARG A 84 3.73 -1.92 -4.43
N ASN A 85 4.55 -2.79 -3.86
CA ASN A 85 4.81 -2.85 -2.43
C ASN A 85 6.26 -2.49 -2.16
N TYR A 86 6.47 -1.51 -1.28
CA TYR A 86 7.80 -1.12 -0.81
C TYR A 86 7.89 -1.34 0.70
N GLN A 87 9.01 -1.87 1.16
CA GLN A 87 9.36 -1.89 2.57
C GLN A 87 10.33 -0.77 2.88
N ILE A 88 10.08 -0.12 4.00
CA ILE A 88 10.95 0.89 4.57
C ILE A 88 12.13 0.19 5.24
N SER A 89 13.34 0.48 4.76
CA SER A 89 14.57 0.02 5.39
C SER A 89 15.32 1.21 6.00
N VAL A 90 15.71 1.07 7.27
CA VAL A 90 16.58 2.01 7.98
C VAL A 90 17.88 1.28 8.28
N PRO A 91 19.03 1.73 7.76
CA PRO A 91 20.31 1.12 8.09
C PRO A 91 20.59 1.28 9.59
N HIS A 92 20.74 0.15 10.30
CA HIS A 92 21.09 0.15 11.71
C HIS A 92 22.62 0.18 11.84
N ASN A 93 23.19 1.32 12.24
CA ASN A 93 24.57 1.36 12.74
C ASN A 93 24.52 1.09 14.24
N GLU A 94 25.30 0.11 14.71
CA GLU A 94 25.31 -0.41 16.09
C GLU A 94 25.66 0.64 17.17
N SER A 95 26.09 1.84 16.79
CA SER A 95 26.56 2.90 17.70
C SER A 95 25.54 3.98 18.05
N ASP A 96 24.31 3.97 17.52
CA ASP A 96 23.38 5.10 17.69
C ASP A 96 22.28 4.81 18.74
N LYS A 97 22.54 5.20 19.99
CA LYS A 97 21.49 5.31 21.00
C LYS A 97 20.66 6.57 20.72
N MET A 98 19.45 6.35 20.17
CA MET A 98 18.29 7.27 19.95
C MET A 98 17.95 7.61 18.49
N ALA A 99 16.99 6.83 17.97
CA ALA A 99 15.69 7.18 17.33
C ALA A 99 15.52 8.32 16.30
N ARG A 100 16.49 9.21 16.01
CA ARG A 100 16.28 10.34 15.08
C ARG A 100 17.36 10.57 14.03
N GLY A 101 18.58 10.05 14.23
CA GLY A 101 19.71 10.25 13.30
C GLY A 101 19.59 9.51 11.95
N GLY A 102 18.83 8.42 11.91
CA GLY A 102 18.68 7.57 10.71
C GLY A 102 17.63 8.01 9.69
N LEU A 103 16.79 9.02 10.00
CA LEU A 103 15.65 9.39 9.16
C LEU A 103 16.06 9.89 7.77
N ASN A 104 17.24 10.53 7.67
CA ASN A 104 17.78 11.05 6.41
C ASN A 104 18.35 9.96 5.47
N LYS A 105 18.43 8.70 5.93
CA LYS A 105 18.96 7.56 5.15
C LYS A 105 17.91 6.47 4.90
N MET A 106 16.63 6.82 5.02
CA MET A 106 15.54 5.90 4.77
C MET A 106 15.49 5.53 3.29
N THR A 107 15.58 4.24 2.99
CA THR A 107 15.52 3.71 1.63
C THR A 107 14.29 2.84 1.45
N LEU A 108 13.67 2.93 0.28
CA LEU A 108 12.55 2.06 -0.10
C LEU A 108 13.08 0.86 -0.88
N ILE A 109 12.80 -0.33 -0.38
CA ILE A 109 13.13 -1.58 -1.05
C ILE A 109 11.85 -2.14 -1.63
N GLU A 110 11.84 -2.43 -2.93
CA GLU A 110 10.69 -3.08 -3.55
C GLU A 110 10.59 -4.52 -3.04
N VAL A 111 9.46 -4.84 -2.41
CA VAL A 111 9.14 -6.21 -2.00
C VAL A 111 8.18 -6.74 -3.04
N CYS A 112 8.61 -7.74 -3.80
CA CYS A 112 7.98 -8.21 -5.04
C CYS A 112 6.62 -8.90 -4.83
N ILE A 113 5.62 -8.13 -4.40
CA ILE A 113 4.21 -8.42 -4.63
C ILE A 113 3.66 -7.23 -5.42
N GLY A 114 3.77 -7.35 -6.73
CA GLY A 114 3.12 -6.47 -7.69
C GLY A 114 2.08 -7.25 -8.47
N PHE A 115 0.94 -6.63 -8.74
CA PHE A 115 -0.02 -7.11 -9.71
C PHE A 115 -0.47 -5.94 -10.59
N CYS A 116 -0.84 -6.25 -11.82
CA CYS A 116 -1.38 -5.34 -12.83
C CYS A 116 -2.87 -5.62 -13.06
#